data_AF-A0A9E1UCP2-F1
#
_entry.id   AF-A0A9E1UCP2-F1
#
_cell.length_a   1.000
_cell.length_b   1.000
_cell.length_c   1.000
_cell.angle_alpha   90.00
_cell.angle_beta   90.00
_cell.angle_gamma   90.00
#
_symmetry.space_group_name_H-M   'P 1'
#
loop_
_entity.id
_entity.type
_entity.pdbx_description
1 polymer ?
#
loop_
_entity_poly.entity_id
_entity_poly.type
_entity_poly.pdbx_seq_one_letter_code
_entity_poly.pdbx_strand_id
1 'polypeptide(L)'
;MIQNIQANHMDDPTLESVIATFGSVFNQTSIWKLGYGEWMLIGTSTPREWSLDLLKERIETEEVQSILKSQDLDVWPMLLTSQISGFDEGFHLVPDESLMHSETYPALRMLGNNAYTAPTPLTLFEKNNRHFNTQSSLMIGGFAQTQSWTIEQLRAFSILQIDHQFYDPKVFRSVVKRWLNLSPDETPLQILSASTAKNESPWTYESERLTTLIASFSADTEPPLELVKQAAYHALQAYRDQRTFIYRPDTSFLEAMLDHMIQKDPQNQRVYRMNLGELAWDQGKKEQFLKLSEDAFNPETESFGPLNFSAEPTAPYRTLALMSEHWWRKGQLEKAKQVCFQALQGKYIGSDAAFHHSELEQVVRKILFALERPNQNSSEKQSILELEAIK
;
A
#
# COMPACT_ATOMS: atom_id res chain seq x y z
N MET A 1 -4.96 -1.85 24.45
CA MET A 1 -6.09 -2.81 24.39
C MET A 1 -5.80 -3.82 23.32
N ILE A 2 -6.18 -5.08 23.52
CA ILE A 2 -6.11 -6.13 22.51
C ILE A 2 -7.51 -6.73 22.39
N GLN A 3 -8.00 -6.91 21.16
CA GLN A 3 -9.29 -7.54 20.87
C GLN A 3 -9.11 -8.57 19.75
N ASN A 4 -9.56 -9.80 19.98
CA ASN A 4 -9.63 -10.84 18.95
C ASN A 4 -10.99 -10.78 18.24
N ILE A 5 -11.00 -11.04 16.94
CA ILE A 5 -12.16 -11.03 16.04
C ILE A 5 -12.13 -12.29 15.19
N GLN A 6 -13.28 -12.97 15.09
CA GLN A 6 -13.49 -14.07 14.17
C GLN A 6 -14.03 -13.55 12.82
N ALA A 7 -13.10 -13.24 11.90
CA ALA A 7 -13.39 -12.66 10.60
C ALA A 7 -14.20 -13.59 9.67
N ASN A 8 -14.15 -14.92 9.87
CA ASN A 8 -14.92 -15.89 9.07
C ASN A 8 -16.44 -15.78 9.22
N HIS A 9 -16.91 -15.01 10.21
CA HIS A 9 -18.34 -14.83 10.51
C HIS A 9 -18.80 -13.38 10.32
N MET A 10 -18.03 -12.58 9.57
CA MET A 10 -18.28 -11.16 9.36
C MET A 10 -18.32 -10.81 7.87
N ASP A 11 -19.07 -9.75 7.55
CA ASP A 11 -18.99 -9.03 6.29
C ASP A 11 -18.26 -7.69 6.48
N ASP A 12 -17.95 -7.01 5.37
CA ASP A 12 -17.25 -5.72 5.41
C ASP A 12 -17.99 -4.69 6.30
N PRO A 13 -19.32 -4.48 6.22
CA PRO A 13 -20.02 -3.55 7.10
C PRO A 13 -19.91 -3.87 8.60
N THR A 14 -19.98 -5.15 8.99
CA THR A 14 -19.83 -5.57 10.39
C THR A 14 -18.41 -5.27 10.87
N LEU A 15 -17.42 -5.63 10.07
CA LEU A 15 -16.01 -5.41 10.36
C LEU A 15 -15.66 -3.92 10.45
N GLU A 16 -16.19 -3.11 9.53
CA GLU A 16 -16.07 -1.65 9.56
C GLU A 16 -16.64 -1.09 10.85
N SER A 17 -17.81 -1.56 11.28
CA SER A 17 -18.42 -1.16 12.56
C SER A 17 -17.55 -1.53 13.76
N VAL A 18 -16.93 -2.73 13.76
CA VAL A 18 -16.00 -3.13 14.83
C VAL A 18 -14.78 -2.21 14.87
N ILE A 19 -14.14 -1.96 13.72
CA ILE A 19 -12.94 -1.11 13.62
C ILE A 19 -13.27 0.34 14.01
N ALA A 20 -14.39 0.90 13.53
CA ALA A 20 -14.85 2.24 13.87
C ALA A 20 -15.09 2.37 15.38
N THR A 21 -15.79 1.39 15.97
CA THR A 21 -16.06 1.36 17.42
C THR A 21 -14.76 1.29 18.21
N PHE A 22 -13.88 0.35 17.87
CA PHE A 22 -12.61 0.15 18.57
C PHE A 22 -11.70 1.38 18.46
N GLY A 23 -11.57 1.92 17.25
CA GLY A 23 -10.71 3.06 16.97
C GLY A 23 -11.22 4.39 17.53
N SER A 24 -12.53 4.53 17.77
CA SER A 24 -13.08 5.68 18.49
C SER A 24 -12.51 5.84 19.91
N VAL A 25 -12.14 4.73 20.55
CA VAL A 25 -11.48 4.70 21.88
C VAL A 25 -9.96 4.62 21.75
N PHE A 26 -9.47 3.85 20.77
CA PHE A 26 -8.05 3.61 20.51
C PHE A 26 -7.65 4.07 19.12
N ASN A 27 -7.56 5.38 18.92
CA ASN A 27 -7.28 5.99 17.62
C ASN A 27 -5.91 5.66 17.01
N GLN A 28 -5.06 4.90 17.71
CA GLN A 28 -3.90 4.23 17.14
C GLN A 28 -4.20 2.74 17.13
N THR A 29 -4.77 2.26 16.02
CA THR A 29 -5.23 0.88 15.85
C THR A 29 -4.37 0.20 14.81
N SER A 30 -3.78 -0.94 15.16
CA SER A 30 -3.13 -1.85 14.23
C SER A 30 -3.93 -3.15 14.14
N ILE A 31 -3.96 -3.73 12.94
CA ILE A 31 -4.73 -4.93 12.64
C ILE A 31 -3.80 -6.03 12.20
N TRP A 32 -4.00 -7.22 12.78
CA TRP A 32 -3.13 -8.39 12.60
C TRP A 32 -3.98 -9.60 12.19
N LYS A 33 -3.57 -10.31 11.14
CA LYS A 33 -4.17 -11.59 10.69
C LYS A 33 -3.38 -12.74 11.28
N LEU A 34 -3.99 -13.48 12.21
CA LEU A 34 -3.35 -14.59 12.92
C LEU A 34 -3.49 -15.95 12.19
N GLY A 35 -4.30 -16.00 11.13
CA GLY A 35 -4.57 -17.23 10.37
C GLY A 35 -5.96 -17.79 10.66
N TYR A 36 -6.44 -18.70 9.80
CA TYR A 36 -7.74 -19.40 9.95
C TYR A 36 -8.96 -18.50 10.21
N GLY A 37 -8.91 -17.24 9.79
CA GLY A 37 -9.98 -16.26 10.02
C GLY A 37 -9.96 -15.57 11.37
N GLU A 38 -8.91 -15.73 12.17
CA GLU A 38 -8.73 -14.98 13.42
C GLU A 38 -7.89 -13.74 13.18
N TRP A 39 -8.44 -12.60 13.57
CA TRP A 39 -7.79 -11.30 13.48
C TRP A 39 -7.67 -10.68 14.87
N MET A 40 -6.67 -9.83 15.03
CA MET A 40 -6.40 -9.13 16.27
C MET A 40 -6.28 -7.63 16.02
N LEU A 41 -7.05 -6.85 16.78
CA LEU A 41 -6.91 -5.40 16.89
C LEU A 41 -6.04 -5.08 18.10
N ILE A 42 -4.99 -4.30 17.88
CA ILE A 42 -4.15 -3.74 18.93
C ILE A 42 -4.34 -2.23 18.92
N GLY A 43 -4.83 -1.70 20.04
CA GLY A 43 -5.21 -0.30 20.17
C GLY A 43 -4.44 0.43 21.27
N THR A 44 -4.00 1.64 20.97
CA THR A 44 -3.50 2.60 21.97
C THR A 44 -4.18 3.95 21.82
N SER A 45 -4.36 4.69 22.91
CA SER A 45 -5.04 6.00 22.91
C SER A 45 -4.11 7.16 22.53
N THR A 46 -2.80 6.93 22.54
CA THR A 46 -1.77 7.91 22.20
C THR A 46 -0.78 7.29 21.22
N PRO A 47 -0.24 8.07 20.26
CA PRO A 47 0.85 7.61 19.40
C PRO A 47 1.98 6.97 20.20
N ARG A 48 2.52 5.86 19.68
CA ARG A 48 3.67 5.17 20.24
C ARG A 48 4.69 4.93 19.16
N GLU A 49 5.95 5.16 19.48
CA GLU A 49 7.06 4.68 18.67
C GLU A 49 7.31 3.20 18.99
N TRP A 50 7.43 2.40 17.94
CA TRP A 50 7.69 0.97 18.05
C TRP A 50 9.13 0.70 17.64
N SER A 51 9.96 0.28 18.60
CA SER A 51 11.35 -0.10 18.33
C SER A 51 11.42 -1.55 17.86
N LEU A 52 11.90 -1.77 16.65
CA LEU A 52 12.16 -3.11 16.12
C LEU A 52 13.27 -3.83 16.90
N ASP A 53 14.24 -3.10 17.45
CA ASP A 53 15.31 -3.68 18.26
C ASP A 53 14.78 -4.20 19.59
N LEU A 54 13.96 -3.42 20.30
CA LEU A 54 13.30 -3.88 21.54
C LEU A 54 12.34 -5.04 21.28
N LEU A 55 11.66 -5.03 20.12
CA LEU A 55 10.77 -6.11 19.73
C LEU A 55 11.56 -7.40 19.46
N LYS A 56 12.67 -7.29 18.72
CA LYS A 56 13.60 -8.39 18.47
C LYS A 56 14.13 -8.95 19.79
N GLU A 57 14.66 -8.11 20.69
CA GLU A 57 15.19 -8.55 21.99
C GLU A 57 14.15 -9.34 22.80
N ARG A 58 12.89 -8.88 22.81
CA ARG A 58 11.79 -9.58 23.49
C ARG A 58 11.41 -10.90 22.83
N ILE A 59 11.35 -10.93 21.50
CA ILE A 59 10.96 -12.13 20.75
C ILE A 59 12.06 -13.19 20.80
N GLU A 60 13.34 -12.79 20.82
CA GLU A 60 14.48 -13.70 20.84
C GLU A 60 14.78 -14.30 22.23
N THR A 61 13.99 -13.97 23.25
CA THR A 61 14.04 -14.66 24.54
C THR A 61 13.70 -16.15 24.38
N GLU A 62 14.38 -17.01 25.14
CA GLU A 62 14.25 -18.47 25.01
C GLU A 62 12.81 -18.96 25.18
N GLU A 63 12.09 -18.38 26.14
CA GLU A 63 10.68 -18.70 26.44
C GLU A 63 9.77 -18.42 25.24
N VAL A 64 9.92 -17.26 24.61
CA VAL A 64 9.12 -16.87 23.43
C VAL A 64 9.53 -17.68 22.21
N GLN A 65 10.84 -17.84 21.97
CA GLN A 65 11.36 -18.64 20.86
C GLN A 65 10.91 -20.10 20.93
N SER A 66 10.84 -20.69 22.13
CA SER A 66 10.35 -22.06 22.30
C SER A 66 8.90 -22.20 21.83
N ILE A 67 8.04 -21.23 22.14
CA ILE A 67 6.64 -21.21 21.70
C ILE A 67 6.56 -21.02 20.18
N LEU A 68 7.29 -20.06 19.63
CA LEU A 68 7.27 -19.77 18.20
C LEU A 68 7.76 -20.95 17.36
N LYS A 69 8.80 -21.65 17.84
CA LYS A 69 9.30 -22.87 17.18
C LYS A 69 8.30 -24.01 17.16
N SER A 70 7.41 -24.09 18.15
CA SER A 70 6.34 -25.08 18.15
C SER A 70 5.28 -24.83 17.07
N GLN A 71 5.30 -23.64 16.44
CA GLN A 71 4.34 -23.18 15.42
C GLN A 71 5.03 -22.87 14.07
N ASP A 72 6.26 -23.36 13.85
CA ASP A 72 7.07 -23.09 12.64
C ASP A 72 7.37 -21.59 12.39
N LEU A 73 7.37 -20.78 13.45
CA LEU A 73 7.64 -19.33 13.44
C LEU A 73 9.04 -19.00 13.96
N ASP A 74 10.03 -19.80 13.57
CA ASP A 74 11.41 -19.78 14.09
C ASP A 74 12.16 -18.46 13.84
N VAL A 75 11.69 -17.66 12.89
CA VAL A 75 12.38 -16.46 12.41
C VAL A 75 11.48 -15.24 12.68
N TRP A 76 11.90 -14.42 13.64
CA TRP A 76 11.05 -13.37 14.23
C TRP A 76 10.40 -12.39 13.24
N PRO A 77 11.01 -11.98 12.10
CA PRO A 77 10.35 -11.09 11.14
C PRO A 77 9.08 -11.68 10.52
N MET A 78 8.91 -13.01 10.53
CA MET A 78 7.69 -13.68 10.06
C MET A 78 6.46 -13.29 10.89
N LEU A 79 6.65 -12.95 12.17
CA LEU A 79 5.54 -12.45 12.97
C LEU A 79 5.03 -11.11 12.45
N LEU A 80 5.91 -10.25 11.96
CA LEU A 80 5.52 -8.91 11.52
C LEU A 80 4.67 -8.92 10.26
N THR A 81 4.75 -9.96 9.43
CA THR A 81 3.89 -10.13 8.25
C THR A 81 2.43 -10.45 8.58
N SER A 82 2.13 -10.78 9.83
CA SER A 82 0.74 -10.89 10.27
C SER A 82 0.10 -9.50 10.41
N GLN A 83 0.88 -8.42 10.57
CA GLN A 83 0.34 -7.06 10.59
C GLN A 83 -0.14 -6.66 9.20
N ILE A 84 -1.44 -6.48 9.04
CA ILE A 84 -2.07 -6.07 7.78
C ILE A 84 -2.41 -4.58 7.74
N SER A 85 -2.39 -3.90 8.90
CA SER A 85 -2.52 -2.44 8.99
C SER A 85 -1.70 -1.85 10.14
N GLY A 86 -0.99 -0.75 9.85
CA GLY A 86 -0.17 -0.02 10.81
C GLY A 86 -1.00 0.72 11.87
N PHE A 87 -0.37 1.10 12.98
CA PHE A 87 -1.03 1.80 14.10
C PHE A 87 -1.61 3.16 13.72
N ASP A 88 -0.99 3.84 12.76
CA ASP A 88 -1.45 5.14 12.25
C ASP A 88 -2.52 5.00 11.16
N GLU A 89 -2.87 3.78 10.76
CA GLU A 89 -3.72 3.51 9.60
C GLU A 89 -5.02 2.81 9.95
N GLY A 90 -5.01 1.88 10.91
CA GLY A 90 -6.12 0.93 11.09
C GLY A 90 -7.46 1.57 11.39
N PHE A 91 -7.48 2.68 12.15
CA PHE A 91 -8.72 3.43 12.40
C PHE A 91 -9.24 4.14 11.15
N HIS A 92 -8.35 4.59 10.26
CA HIS A 92 -8.71 5.36 9.07
C HIS A 92 -9.03 4.48 7.84
N LEU A 93 -8.89 3.16 7.98
CA LEU A 93 -9.29 2.19 6.94
C LEU A 93 -10.78 2.27 6.63
N VAL A 94 -11.60 2.56 7.64
CA VAL A 94 -13.06 2.60 7.52
C VAL A 94 -13.52 4.01 7.16
N PRO A 95 -14.62 4.16 6.40
CA PRO A 95 -15.28 5.45 6.17
C PRO A 95 -15.70 6.14 7.48
N ASP A 96 -15.79 7.48 7.46
CA ASP A 96 -16.21 8.25 8.64
C ASP A 96 -17.69 8.02 8.97
N GLU A 97 -18.47 7.57 7.98
CA GLU A 97 -19.90 7.26 8.08
C GLU A 97 -20.17 5.84 8.61
N SER A 98 -19.12 5.05 8.85
CA SER A 98 -19.26 3.69 9.38
C SER A 98 -19.99 3.70 10.72
N LEU A 99 -20.98 2.82 10.85
CA LEU A 99 -21.82 2.74 12.05
C LEU A 99 -21.00 2.32 13.28
N MET A 100 -20.92 3.18 14.29
CA MET A 100 -20.30 2.83 15.57
C MET A 100 -21.30 2.14 16.50
N HIS A 101 -20.86 1.10 17.19
CA HIS A 101 -21.62 0.46 18.25
C HIS A 101 -21.55 1.28 19.53
N SER A 102 -22.70 1.49 20.17
CA SER A 102 -22.81 2.08 21.49
C SER A 102 -23.94 1.41 22.27
N GLU A 103 -24.04 1.70 23.57
CA GLU A 103 -25.15 1.21 24.40
C GLU A 103 -26.51 1.71 23.86
N THR A 104 -26.58 2.95 23.39
CA THR A 104 -27.80 3.57 22.84
C THR A 104 -28.08 3.18 21.40
N TYR A 105 -27.06 2.78 20.64
CA TYR A 105 -27.17 2.33 19.25
C TYR A 105 -26.36 1.05 19.06
N PRO A 106 -26.95 -0.13 19.35
CA PRO A 106 -26.21 -1.38 19.38
C PRO A 106 -25.99 -1.97 17.97
N ALA A 107 -25.34 -1.21 17.08
CA ALA A 107 -25.15 -1.50 15.65
C ALA A 107 -24.70 -2.94 15.37
N LEU A 108 -23.66 -3.41 16.07
CA LEU A 108 -23.14 -4.79 15.93
C LEU A 108 -24.17 -5.89 16.19
N ARG A 109 -25.20 -5.67 17.05
CA ARG A 109 -26.27 -6.66 17.25
C ARG A 109 -27.15 -6.81 16.00
N MET A 110 -27.32 -5.72 15.25
CA MET A 110 -28.10 -5.72 14.01
C MET A 110 -27.26 -6.28 12.85
N LEU A 111 -26.02 -5.81 12.71
CA LEU A 111 -25.13 -6.19 11.61
C LEU A 111 -24.68 -7.66 11.71
N GLY A 112 -24.30 -8.12 12.91
CA GLY A 112 -23.80 -9.49 13.11
C GLY A 112 -24.82 -10.58 12.76
N ASN A 113 -26.12 -10.33 12.95
CA ASN A 113 -27.17 -11.27 12.55
C ASN A 113 -27.27 -11.43 11.03
N ASN A 114 -27.03 -10.35 10.27
CA ASN A 114 -27.07 -10.40 8.81
C ASN A 114 -25.83 -11.11 8.25
N ALA A 115 -24.64 -10.78 8.76
CA ALA A 115 -23.37 -11.36 8.33
C ALA A 115 -23.32 -12.89 8.50
N TYR A 116 -23.93 -13.42 9.57
CA TYR A 116 -23.98 -14.86 9.82
C TYR A 116 -24.83 -15.62 8.78
N THR A 117 -25.84 -14.97 8.20
CA THR A 117 -26.80 -15.62 7.29
C THR A 117 -26.34 -15.69 5.83
N ALA A 118 -25.46 -14.78 5.40
CA ALA A 118 -24.93 -14.73 4.03
C ALA A 118 -23.56 -14.01 4.02
N PRO A 119 -22.46 -14.69 4.42
CA PRO A 119 -21.15 -14.06 4.48
C PRO A 119 -20.71 -13.65 3.07
N THR A 120 -20.46 -12.35 2.89
CA THR A 120 -19.79 -11.82 1.71
C THR A 120 -18.29 -11.84 1.97
N PRO A 121 -17.42 -12.13 0.98
CA PRO A 121 -15.98 -12.08 1.19
C PRO A 121 -15.54 -10.72 1.74
N LEU A 122 -14.62 -10.73 2.72
CA LEU A 122 -14.05 -9.51 3.27
C LEU A 122 -13.10 -8.88 2.25
N THR A 123 -13.49 -7.75 1.66
CA THR A 123 -12.71 -7.05 0.64
C THR A 123 -11.96 -5.85 1.20
N LEU A 124 -12.32 -5.37 2.40
CA LEU A 124 -11.73 -4.19 3.01
C LEU A 124 -10.19 -4.27 3.07
N PHE A 125 -9.66 -5.44 3.42
CA PHE A 125 -8.22 -5.64 3.55
C PHE A 125 -7.51 -5.87 2.23
N GLU A 126 -8.13 -6.58 1.30
CA GLU A 126 -7.57 -6.78 -0.04
C GLU A 126 -7.32 -5.41 -0.72
N LYS A 127 -8.27 -4.49 -0.56
CA LYS A 127 -8.19 -3.11 -1.09
C LYS A 127 -7.15 -2.22 -0.38
N ASN A 128 -6.72 -2.58 0.81
CA ASN A 128 -5.84 -1.77 1.66
C ASN A 128 -4.58 -2.54 2.10
N ASN A 129 -4.23 -3.61 1.39
CA ASN A 129 -3.14 -4.49 1.78
C ASN A 129 -1.77 -3.82 1.57
N ARG A 130 -1.20 -3.29 2.66
CA ARG A 130 0.08 -2.58 2.64
C ARG A 130 1.30 -3.47 2.41
N HIS A 131 1.14 -4.79 2.30
CA HIS A 131 2.24 -5.68 1.90
C HIS A 131 2.67 -5.47 0.43
N PHE A 132 1.82 -4.90 -0.41
CA PHE A 132 2.16 -4.62 -1.81
C PHE A 132 2.91 -3.31 -1.99
N ASN A 133 3.16 -2.57 -0.90
CA ASN A 133 3.86 -1.29 -0.94
C ASN A 133 5.32 -1.49 -0.51
N THR A 134 6.28 -1.05 -1.32
CA THR A 134 7.71 -1.14 -1.00
C THR A 134 8.07 -0.26 0.21
N GLN A 135 7.38 0.87 0.34
CA GLN A 135 7.55 1.87 1.42
C GLN A 135 6.44 1.75 2.47
N SER A 136 6.05 0.50 2.78
CA SER A 136 4.98 0.17 3.71
C SER A 136 5.20 0.80 5.09
N SER A 137 4.10 1.25 5.70
CA SER A 137 4.01 1.73 7.09
C SER A 137 3.95 0.58 8.10
N LEU A 138 3.80 -0.66 7.64
CA LEU A 138 3.84 -1.85 8.47
C LEU A 138 5.23 -2.01 9.12
N MET A 139 5.27 -2.64 10.29
CA MET A 139 6.50 -3.00 11.00
C MET A 139 7.44 -3.81 10.12
N ILE A 140 6.90 -4.73 9.32
CA ILE A 140 7.70 -5.51 8.37
C ILE A 140 8.27 -4.65 7.23
N GLY A 141 7.56 -3.58 6.84
CA GLY A 141 8.09 -2.57 5.92
C GLY A 141 9.26 -1.81 6.53
N GLY A 142 9.15 -1.40 7.79
CA GLY A 142 10.25 -0.78 8.54
C GLY A 142 11.47 -1.69 8.68
N PHE A 143 11.25 -2.99 8.91
CA PHE A 143 12.30 -4.00 8.91
C PHE A 143 12.98 -4.10 7.53
N ALA A 144 12.21 -4.26 6.46
CA ALA A 144 12.73 -4.42 5.09
C ALA A 144 13.49 -3.18 4.57
N GLN A 145 13.18 -2.00 5.10
CA GLN A 145 13.87 -0.75 4.74
C GLN A 145 15.23 -0.59 5.45
N THR A 146 15.42 -1.25 6.59
CA THR A 146 16.61 -1.08 7.45
C THR A 146 17.53 -2.30 7.45
N GLN A 147 17.00 -3.48 7.12
CA GLN A 147 17.74 -4.74 7.10
C GLN A 147 17.61 -5.45 5.76
N SER A 148 18.68 -6.11 5.35
CA SER A 148 18.66 -6.97 4.17
C SER A 148 18.11 -8.35 4.52
N TRP A 149 17.24 -8.87 3.66
CA TRP A 149 16.74 -10.24 3.75
C TRP A 149 17.87 -11.26 3.56
N THR A 150 18.00 -12.17 4.52
CA THR A 150 18.90 -13.33 4.46
C THR A 150 18.24 -14.51 3.77
N ILE A 151 19.05 -15.45 3.26
CA ILE A 151 18.55 -16.69 2.64
C ILE A 151 17.77 -17.52 3.66
N GLU A 152 18.23 -17.59 4.90
CA GLU A 152 17.58 -18.31 5.99
C GLU A 152 16.18 -17.77 6.28
N GLN A 153 16.03 -16.44 6.30
CA GLN A 153 14.73 -15.78 6.44
C GLN A 153 13.81 -16.15 5.27
N LEU A 154 14.26 -15.95 4.03
CA LEU A 154 13.45 -16.22 2.83
C LEU A 154 13.02 -17.70 2.74
N ARG A 155 13.90 -18.61 3.17
CA ARG A 155 13.57 -20.03 3.30
C ARG A 155 12.49 -20.28 4.35
N ALA A 156 12.61 -19.69 5.54
CA ALA A 156 11.61 -19.83 6.60
C ALA A 156 10.23 -19.28 6.17
N PHE A 157 10.21 -18.12 5.52
CA PHE A 157 8.99 -17.58 4.88
C PHE A 157 8.37 -18.55 3.88
N SER A 158 9.22 -19.22 3.08
CA SER A 158 8.74 -20.17 2.08
C SER A 158 8.13 -21.43 2.69
N ILE A 159 8.74 -21.96 3.76
CA ILE A 159 8.21 -23.11 4.51
C ILE A 159 6.84 -22.79 5.11
N LEU A 160 6.71 -21.63 5.78
CA LEU A 160 5.42 -21.24 6.36
C LEU A 160 4.31 -21.14 5.32
N GLN A 161 4.62 -20.67 4.11
CA GLN A 161 3.61 -20.66 3.04
C GLN A 161 3.22 -22.07 2.59
N ILE A 162 4.20 -22.93 2.36
CA ILE A 162 3.98 -24.26 1.82
C ILE A 162 3.15 -25.10 2.79
N ASP A 163 3.45 -25.01 4.08
CA ASP A 163 2.82 -25.83 5.11
C ASP A 163 1.49 -25.25 5.60
N HIS A 164 1.38 -23.91 5.69
CA HIS A 164 0.26 -23.24 6.37
C HIS A 164 -0.57 -22.29 5.48
N GLN A 165 -0.18 -22.06 4.23
CA GLN A 165 -0.84 -21.12 3.29
C GLN A 165 -1.08 -19.73 3.89
N PHE A 166 -0.13 -19.26 4.70
CA PHE A 166 -0.33 -18.11 5.57
C PHE A 166 -0.44 -16.76 4.81
N TYR A 167 0.31 -16.63 3.72
CA TYR A 167 0.45 -15.40 2.95
C TYR A 167 -0.41 -15.34 1.70
N ASP A 168 -0.61 -14.11 1.24
CA ASP A 168 -1.08 -13.84 -0.12
C ASP A 168 -0.09 -14.45 -1.15
N PRO A 169 -0.58 -15.13 -2.20
CA PRO A 169 0.29 -15.71 -3.24
C PRO A 169 1.27 -14.71 -3.88
N LYS A 170 0.92 -13.41 -3.99
CA LYS A 170 1.83 -12.36 -4.50
C LYS A 170 3.00 -12.11 -3.55
N VAL A 171 2.77 -12.15 -2.24
CA VAL A 171 3.84 -12.02 -1.23
C VAL A 171 4.76 -13.23 -1.29
N PHE A 172 4.20 -14.44 -1.38
CA PHE A 172 5.01 -15.65 -1.51
C PHE A 172 5.88 -15.64 -2.78
N ARG A 173 5.32 -15.26 -3.93
CA ARG A 173 6.13 -15.08 -5.16
C ARG A 173 7.26 -14.08 -4.95
N SER A 174 7.00 -13.00 -4.24
CA SER A 174 8.02 -11.99 -3.94
C SER A 174 9.16 -12.56 -3.09
N VAL A 175 8.86 -13.41 -2.11
CA VAL A 175 9.88 -14.16 -1.35
C VAL A 175 10.75 -14.99 -2.29
N VAL A 176 10.13 -15.78 -3.16
CA VAL A 176 10.84 -16.66 -4.11
C VAL A 176 11.68 -15.86 -5.10
N LYS A 177 11.14 -14.77 -5.68
CA LYS A 177 11.88 -13.87 -6.60
C LYS A 177 13.05 -13.18 -5.89
N ARG A 178 12.85 -12.72 -4.65
CA ARG A 178 13.93 -12.13 -3.85
C ARG A 178 15.02 -13.15 -3.53
N TRP A 179 14.65 -14.40 -3.23
CA TRP A 179 15.60 -15.48 -2.99
C TRP A 179 16.39 -15.81 -4.27
N LEU A 180 15.72 -15.91 -5.42
CA LEU A 180 16.41 -16.14 -6.71
C LEU A 180 17.43 -15.04 -7.03
N ASN A 181 17.15 -13.79 -6.68
CA ASN A 181 18.10 -12.70 -6.86
C ASN A 181 19.37 -12.85 -5.99
N LEU A 182 19.29 -13.56 -4.86
CA LEU A 182 20.43 -13.83 -3.97
C LEU A 182 21.15 -15.15 -4.33
N SER A 183 20.40 -16.14 -4.83
CA SER A 183 20.87 -17.49 -5.18
C SER A 183 20.32 -17.93 -6.55
N PRO A 184 20.83 -17.39 -7.68
CA PRO A 184 20.25 -17.66 -9.00
C PRO A 184 20.43 -19.11 -9.49
N ASP A 185 21.46 -19.80 -9.02
CA ASP A 185 21.87 -21.12 -9.52
C ASP A 185 21.21 -22.30 -8.79
N GLU A 186 20.33 -22.05 -7.82
CA GLU A 186 19.66 -23.12 -7.05
C GLU A 186 18.51 -23.74 -7.86
N THR A 187 18.75 -24.90 -8.50
CA THR A 187 17.71 -25.63 -9.26
C THR A 187 16.40 -25.85 -8.48
N PRO A 188 16.40 -26.27 -7.20
CA PRO A 188 15.16 -26.43 -6.44
C PRO A 188 14.35 -25.13 -6.33
N LEU A 189 15.05 -23.99 -6.22
CA LEU A 189 14.42 -22.67 -6.14
C LEU A 189 13.83 -22.23 -7.48
N GLN A 190 14.49 -22.58 -8.60
CA GLN A 190 13.92 -22.37 -9.94
C GLN A 190 12.64 -23.19 -10.15
N ILE A 191 12.62 -24.45 -9.69
CA ILE A 191 11.42 -25.30 -9.71
C ILE A 191 10.31 -24.68 -8.84
N LEU A 192 10.65 -24.20 -7.64
CA LEU A 192 9.70 -23.51 -6.77
C LEU A 192 9.13 -22.25 -7.43
N SER A 193 9.96 -21.45 -8.07
CA SER A 193 9.49 -20.27 -8.81
C SER A 193 8.51 -20.66 -9.92
N ALA A 194 8.84 -21.69 -10.71
CA ALA A 194 7.97 -22.20 -11.76
C ALA A 194 6.62 -22.71 -11.22
N SER A 195 6.58 -23.29 -10.01
CA SER A 195 5.32 -23.73 -9.40
C SER A 195 4.40 -22.56 -9.01
N THR A 196 4.95 -21.36 -8.77
CA THR A 196 4.18 -20.13 -8.50
C THR A 196 3.67 -19.42 -9.77
N ALA A 197 4.08 -19.87 -10.96
CA ALA A 197 3.78 -19.22 -12.24
C ALA A 197 2.28 -19.21 -12.59
N LYS A 198 1.50 -20.18 -12.11
CA LYS A 198 0.03 -20.22 -12.33
C LYS A 198 -0.67 -18.94 -11.87
N ASN A 199 -0.14 -18.30 -10.83
CA ASN A 199 -0.71 -17.08 -10.27
C ASN A 199 -0.06 -15.81 -10.88
N GLU A 200 0.79 -15.95 -11.91
CA GLU A 200 1.53 -14.83 -12.49
C GLU A 200 0.62 -13.95 -13.33
N SER A 201 0.84 -12.64 -13.25
CA SER A 201 0.01 -11.68 -13.94
C SER A 201 0.23 -11.76 -15.44
N PRO A 202 -0.83 -11.71 -16.27
CA PRO A 202 -0.69 -11.60 -17.73
C PRO A 202 0.19 -10.42 -18.15
N TRP A 203 0.25 -9.36 -17.33
CA TRP A 203 1.10 -8.20 -17.58
C TRP A 203 2.58 -8.56 -17.60
N THR A 204 3.05 -9.50 -16.77
CA THR A 204 4.46 -9.89 -16.73
C THR A 204 4.90 -10.50 -18.06
N TYR A 205 4.12 -11.45 -18.58
CA TYR A 205 4.40 -12.09 -19.86
C TYR A 205 4.43 -11.10 -21.02
N GLU A 206 3.41 -10.23 -21.11
CA GLU A 206 3.36 -9.21 -22.15
C GLU A 206 4.49 -8.17 -22.02
N SER A 207 4.86 -7.80 -20.79
CA SER A 207 6.00 -6.91 -20.53
C SER A 207 7.31 -7.52 -21.05
N GLU A 208 7.59 -8.79 -20.77
CA GLU A 208 8.79 -9.48 -21.26
C GLU A 208 8.82 -9.57 -22.80
N ARG A 209 7.68 -9.91 -23.40
CA ARG A 209 7.52 -9.97 -24.87
C ARG A 209 7.78 -8.61 -25.51
N LEU A 210 7.19 -7.55 -24.98
CA LEU A 210 7.34 -6.19 -25.50
C LEU A 210 8.75 -5.63 -25.26
N THR A 211 9.38 -5.94 -24.13
CA THR A 211 10.77 -5.59 -23.85
C THR A 211 11.71 -6.19 -24.89
N THR A 212 11.53 -7.49 -25.20
CA THR A 212 12.30 -8.18 -26.23
C THR A 212 12.08 -7.58 -27.62
N LEU A 213 10.83 -7.23 -27.95
CA LEU A 213 10.51 -6.58 -29.22
C LEU A 213 11.15 -5.20 -29.33
N ILE A 214 11.09 -4.37 -28.29
CA ILE A 214 11.75 -3.05 -28.26
C ILE A 214 13.27 -3.20 -28.42
N ALA A 215 13.88 -4.17 -27.74
CA ALA A 215 15.31 -4.45 -27.85
C ALA A 215 15.75 -4.94 -29.25
N SER A 216 14.82 -5.39 -30.09
CA SER A 216 15.11 -5.83 -31.46
C SER A 216 15.23 -4.69 -32.48
N PHE A 217 14.81 -3.47 -32.12
CA PHE A 217 15.01 -2.29 -32.97
C PHE A 217 16.49 -1.89 -32.98
N SER A 218 17.01 -1.57 -34.16
CA SER A 218 18.41 -1.14 -34.30
C SER A 218 18.63 0.28 -33.79
N ALA A 219 19.88 0.64 -33.50
CA ALA A 219 20.24 2.00 -33.08
C ALA A 219 19.82 3.09 -34.10
N ASP A 220 19.71 2.72 -35.39
CA ASP A 220 19.33 3.62 -36.48
C ASP A 220 17.81 3.72 -36.70
N THR A 221 17.02 2.87 -36.04
CA THR A 221 15.55 2.84 -36.21
C THR A 221 14.87 2.94 -34.86
N GLU A 222 14.38 4.13 -34.49
CA GLU A 222 13.60 4.30 -33.26
C GLU A 222 12.32 3.43 -33.31
N PRO A 223 11.94 2.75 -32.20
CA PRO A 223 10.67 2.06 -32.14
C PRO A 223 9.49 3.03 -32.28
N PRO A 224 8.37 2.64 -32.92
CA PRO A 224 7.19 3.47 -32.98
C PRO A 224 6.71 3.89 -31.59
N LEU A 225 6.37 5.18 -31.42
CA LEU A 225 5.96 5.73 -30.12
C LEU A 225 4.79 4.97 -29.48
N GLU A 226 3.80 4.54 -30.27
CA GLU A 226 2.68 3.74 -29.76
C GLU A 226 3.13 2.37 -29.22
N LEU A 227 4.16 1.76 -29.80
CA LEU A 227 4.74 0.53 -29.26
C LEU A 227 5.43 0.79 -27.91
N VAL A 228 6.17 1.90 -27.78
CA VAL A 228 6.80 2.31 -26.52
C VAL A 228 5.74 2.57 -25.44
N LYS A 229 4.62 3.21 -25.79
CA LYS A 229 3.49 3.44 -24.87
C LYS A 229 2.91 2.13 -24.33
N GLN A 230 2.67 1.16 -25.22
CA GLN A 230 2.18 -0.16 -24.79
C GLN A 230 3.21 -0.87 -23.92
N ALA A 231 4.49 -0.88 -24.32
CA ALA A 231 5.56 -1.49 -23.54
C ALA A 231 5.66 -0.89 -22.12
N ALA A 232 5.61 0.44 -22.01
CA ALA A 232 5.64 1.14 -20.73
C ALA A 232 4.40 0.86 -19.87
N TYR A 233 3.21 0.86 -20.45
CA TYR A 233 1.97 0.52 -19.73
C TYR A 233 2.04 -0.90 -19.16
N HIS A 234 2.38 -1.90 -19.98
CA HIS A 234 2.49 -3.29 -19.55
C HIS A 234 3.60 -3.50 -18.51
N ALA A 235 4.76 -2.86 -18.71
CA ALA A 235 5.86 -2.91 -17.74
C ALA A 235 5.49 -2.27 -16.40
N LEU A 236 4.74 -1.17 -16.40
CA LEU A 236 4.25 -0.53 -15.17
C LEU A 236 3.22 -1.40 -14.45
N GLN A 237 2.28 -2.02 -15.16
CA GLN A 237 1.31 -2.95 -14.55
C GLN A 237 2.02 -4.19 -13.99
N ALA A 238 2.97 -4.76 -14.74
CA ALA A 238 3.80 -5.87 -14.28
C ALA A 238 4.61 -5.50 -13.03
N TYR A 239 5.18 -4.29 -13.00
CA TYR A 239 5.90 -3.77 -11.84
C TYR A 239 4.99 -3.66 -10.61
N ARG A 240 3.83 -3.02 -10.74
CA ARG A 240 2.85 -2.86 -9.65
C ARG A 240 2.35 -4.20 -9.11
N ASP A 241 2.17 -5.20 -9.97
CA ASP A 241 1.73 -6.54 -9.56
C ASP A 241 2.81 -7.37 -8.87
N GLN A 242 4.07 -7.07 -9.12
CA GLN A 242 5.20 -7.82 -8.58
C GLN A 242 5.83 -7.18 -7.35
N ARG A 243 5.71 -5.85 -7.20
CA ARG A 243 6.32 -5.15 -6.07
C ARG A 243 5.62 -5.51 -4.76
N THR A 244 6.42 -5.64 -3.72
CA THR A 244 6.00 -5.83 -2.33
C THR A 244 7.02 -5.19 -1.40
N PHE A 245 6.78 -5.23 -0.10
CA PHE A 245 7.80 -4.88 0.90
C PHE A 245 9.07 -5.78 0.83
N ILE A 246 9.00 -6.97 0.19
CA ILE A 246 10.13 -7.91 0.09
C ILE A 246 10.90 -7.74 -1.22
N TYR A 247 10.16 -7.66 -2.32
CA TYR A 247 10.72 -7.67 -3.66
C TYR A 247 10.34 -6.41 -4.42
N ARG A 248 11.34 -5.80 -5.02
CA ARG A 248 11.18 -4.71 -5.96
C ARG A 248 11.79 -5.15 -7.29
N PRO A 249 11.00 -5.25 -8.37
CA PRO A 249 11.53 -5.53 -9.71
C PRO A 249 12.51 -4.45 -10.16
N ASP A 250 13.38 -4.79 -11.11
CA ASP A 250 14.19 -3.77 -11.78
C ASP A 250 13.29 -2.81 -12.59
N THR A 251 13.55 -1.52 -12.47
CA THR A 251 12.77 -0.45 -13.10
C THR A 251 13.52 0.22 -14.24
N SER A 252 14.78 -0.15 -14.51
CA SER A 252 15.65 0.53 -15.47
C SER A 252 15.03 0.67 -16.86
N PHE A 253 14.44 -0.41 -17.38
CA PHE A 253 13.75 -0.40 -18.68
C PHE A 253 12.50 0.49 -18.66
N LEU A 254 11.68 0.40 -17.62
CA LEU A 254 10.45 1.19 -17.47
C LEU A 254 10.74 2.68 -17.34
N GLU A 255 11.74 3.06 -16.54
CA GLU A 255 12.20 4.44 -16.38
C GLU A 255 12.64 5.03 -17.72
N ALA A 256 13.47 4.31 -18.47
CA ALA A 256 13.93 4.75 -19.79
C ALA A 256 12.78 4.99 -20.78
N MET A 257 11.75 4.12 -20.78
CA MET A 257 10.59 4.32 -21.64
C MET A 257 9.73 5.52 -21.20
N LEU A 258 9.52 5.70 -19.89
CA LEU A 258 8.75 6.84 -19.37
C LEU A 258 9.46 8.17 -19.68
N ASP A 259 10.79 8.23 -19.50
CA ASP A 259 11.60 9.40 -19.88
C ASP A 259 11.51 9.70 -21.38
N HIS A 260 11.60 8.66 -22.22
CA HIS A 260 11.44 8.81 -23.67
C HIS A 260 10.05 9.37 -24.03
N MET A 261 8.98 8.87 -23.38
CA MET A 261 7.62 9.36 -23.62
C MET A 261 7.37 10.78 -23.12
N ILE A 262 8.01 11.22 -22.03
CA ILE A 262 7.94 12.63 -21.59
C ILE A 262 8.45 13.57 -22.68
N GLN A 263 9.48 13.17 -23.42
CA GLN A 263 10.08 13.97 -24.49
C GLN A 263 9.28 13.90 -25.80
N LYS A 264 8.72 12.74 -26.14
CA LYS A 264 8.14 12.46 -27.47
C LYS A 264 6.61 12.52 -27.50
N ASP A 265 5.92 12.49 -26.36
CA ASP A 265 4.47 12.63 -26.25
C ASP A 265 4.07 13.77 -25.29
N PRO A 266 4.13 15.03 -25.76
CA PRO A 266 3.85 16.19 -24.93
C PRO A 266 2.40 16.25 -24.43
N GLN A 267 1.47 15.48 -25.03
CA GLN A 267 0.06 15.48 -24.63
C GLN A 267 -0.20 14.69 -23.33
N ASN A 268 0.68 13.75 -22.98
CA ASN A 268 0.51 12.86 -21.81
C ASN A 268 1.69 12.90 -20.84
N GLN A 269 2.67 13.79 -21.06
CA GLN A 269 3.90 13.90 -20.26
C GLN A 269 3.67 14.00 -18.74
N ARG A 270 2.54 14.58 -18.28
CA ARG A 270 2.21 14.67 -16.84
C ARG A 270 1.96 13.30 -16.21
N VAL A 271 1.24 12.43 -16.91
CA VAL A 271 1.00 11.04 -16.46
C VAL A 271 2.32 10.28 -16.38
N TYR A 272 3.21 10.45 -17.37
CA TYR A 272 4.51 9.80 -17.34
C TYR A 272 5.40 10.30 -16.20
N ARG A 273 5.37 11.60 -15.88
CA ARG A 273 6.02 12.16 -14.68
C ARG A 273 5.46 11.56 -13.39
N MET A 274 4.13 11.42 -13.28
CA MET A 274 3.50 10.78 -12.11
C MET A 274 3.94 9.32 -11.96
N ASN A 275 3.99 8.58 -13.06
CA ASN A 275 4.45 7.19 -13.05
C ASN A 275 5.94 7.07 -12.68
N LEU A 276 6.82 7.94 -13.19
CA LEU A 276 8.20 8.02 -12.71
C LEU A 276 8.28 8.40 -11.23
N GLY A 277 7.41 9.30 -10.78
CA GLY A 277 7.28 9.68 -9.38
C GLY A 277 6.98 8.48 -8.50
N GLU A 278 6.03 7.63 -8.91
CA GLU A 278 5.69 6.38 -8.21
C GLU A 278 6.92 5.45 -8.07
N LEU A 279 7.71 5.29 -9.13
CA LEU A 279 8.95 4.49 -9.06
C LEU A 279 9.98 5.13 -8.12
N ALA A 280 10.16 6.45 -8.19
CA ALA A 280 11.06 7.18 -7.29
C ALA A 280 10.62 7.06 -5.82
N TRP A 281 9.31 7.10 -5.54
CA TRP A 281 8.76 6.87 -4.20
C TRP A 281 9.15 5.50 -3.68
N ASP A 282 8.92 4.46 -4.49
CA ASP A 282 9.22 3.06 -4.14
C ASP A 282 10.72 2.81 -3.93
N GLN A 283 11.55 3.56 -4.65
CA GLN A 283 13.00 3.54 -4.49
C GLN A 283 13.50 4.29 -3.25
N GLY A 284 12.62 4.98 -2.52
CA GLY A 284 13.00 5.83 -1.40
C GLY A 284 13.59 7.19 -1.83
N LYS A 285 13.58 7.53 -3.13
CA LYS A 285 14.08 8.81 -3.67
C LYS A 285 13.01 9.91 -3.49
N LYS A 286 12.75 10.29 -2.23
CA LYS A 286 11.62 11.16 -1.86
C LYS A 286 11.66 12.56 -2.48
N GLU A 287 12.84 13.16 -2.60
CA GLU A 287 13.00 14.48 -3.23
C GLU A 287 12.66 14.44 -4.73
N GLN A 288 13.13 13.40 -5.43
CA GLN A 288 12.82 13.19 -6.84
C GLN A 288 11.31 12.95 -7.04
N PHE A 289 10.70 12.13 -6.18
CA PHE A 289 9.25 11.91 -6.18
C PHE A 289 8.46 13.22 -6.05
N LEU A 290 8.81 14.06 -5.06
CA LEU A 290 8.11 15.33 -4.85
C LEU A 290 8.24 16.25 -6.06
N LYS A 291 9.46 16.42 -6.59
CA LYS A 291 9.71 17.25 -7.76
C LYS A 291 8.87 16.79 -8.96
N LEU A 292 8.89 15.49 -9.28
CA LEU A 292 8.11 14.94 -10.39
C LEU A 292 6.61 15.13 -10.21
N SER A 293 6.12 15.02 -8.96
CA SER A 293 4.72 15.19 -8.63
C SER A 293 4.27 16.65 -8.74
N GLU A 294 5.07 17.58 -8.20
CA GLU A 294 4.83 19.03 -8.30
C GLU A 294 4.84 19.49 -9.76
N ASP A 295 5.82 19.05 -10.55
CA ASP A 295 5.90 19.33 -11.99
C ASP A 295 4.67 18.79 -12.74
N ALA A 296 4.18 17.59 -12.37
CA ALA A 296 3.02 16.98 -13.00
C ALA A 296 1.70 17.73 -12.71
N PHE A 297 1.60 18.40 -11.55
CA PHE A 297 0.43 19.20 -11.17
C PHE A 297 0.57 20.70 -11.45
N ASN A 298 1.74 21.17 -11.89
CA ASN A 298 1.98 22.59 -12.18
C ASN A 298 1.01 23.11 -13.26
N PRO A 299 0.24 24.20 -13.02
CA PRO A 299 -0.73 24.70 -14.00
C PRO A 299 -0.10 25.21 -15.31
N GLU A 300 1.20 25.51 -15.33
CA GLU A 300 1.92 25.98 -16.50
C GLU A 300 1.97 24.90 -17.59
N THR A 301 1.42 25.19 -18.77
CA THR A 301 1.31 24.24 -19.87
C THR A 301 2.47 24.27 -20.85
N GLU A 302 3.19 25.39 -20.95
CA GLU A 302 4.32 25.55 -21.87
C GLU A 302 5.47 24.62 -21.50
N SER A 303 5.84 24.59 -20.22
CA SER A 303 6.95 23.78 -19.71
C SER A 303 6.55 22.34 -19.37
N PHE A 304 5.29 22.09 -18.97
CA PHE A 304 4.87 20.79 -18.40
C PHE A 304 3.77 20.08 -19.19
N GLY A 305 3.26 20.67 -20.26
CA GLY A 305 2.21 20.10 -21.12
C GLY A 305 0.80 20.41 -20.67
N PRO A 306 -0.21 20.02 -21.47
CA PRO A 306 -1.61 20.22 -21.11
C PRO A 306 -1.98 19.42 -19.87
N LEU A 307 -2.95 19.92 -19.10
CA LEU A 307 -3.57 19.19 -17.99
C LEU A 307 -4.45 18.06 -18.54
N ASN A 308 -3.80 16.95 -18.89
CA ASN A 308 -4.42 15.76 -19.44
C ASN A 308 -3.95 14.52 -18.69
N PHE A 309 -4.90 13.79 -18.12
CA PHE A 309 -4.68 12.53 -17.40
C PHE A 309 -5.40 11.34 -18.04
N SER A 310 -5.94 11.50 -19.26
CA SER A 310 -6.77 10.49 -19.92
C SER A 310 -6.04 9.17 -20.21
N ALA A 311 -4.73 9.24 -20.45
CA ALA A 311 -3.90 8.05 -20.63
C ALA A 311 -3.85 7.14 -19.38
N GLU A 312 -3.99 7.72 -18.18
CA GLU A 312 -4.10 6.97 -16.94
C GLU A 312 -4.88 7.75 -15.88
N PRO A 313 -6.23 7.66 -15.88
CA PRO A 313 -7.08 8.52 -15.04
C PRO A 313 -6.86 8.36 -13.53
N THR A 314 -6.26 7.25 -13.10
CA THR A 314 -5.98 6.96 -11.68
C THR A 314 -4.62 7.48 -11.21
N ALA A 315 -3.74 7.95 -12.10
CA ALA A 315 -2.42 8.46 -11.74
C ALA A 315 -2.44 9.67 -10.78
N PRO A 316 -3.36 10.65 -10.94
CA PRO A 316 -3.48 11.75 -9.99
C PRO A 316 -3.83 11.28 -8.58
N TYR A 317 -4.75 10.30 -8.45
CA TYR A 317 -5.20 9.78 -7.16
C TYR A 317 -4.04 9.16 -6.37
N ARG A 318 -3.26 8.28 -7.02
CA ARG A 318 -2.06 7.68 -6.41
C ARG A 318 -1.02 8.72 -6.04
N THR A 319 -0.75 9.66 -6.94
CA THR A 319 0.26 10.71 -6.71
C THR A 319 -0.10 11.56 -5.49
N LEU A 320 -1.36 12.01 -5.40
CA LEU A 320 -1.86 12.78 -4.27
C LEU A 320 -1.85 11.97 -2.96
N ALA A 321 -2.14 10.66 -3.01
CA ALA A 321 -2.06 9.80 -1.84
C ALA A 321 -0.62 9.73 -1.31
N LEU A 322 0.36 9.51 -2.20
CA LEU A 322 1.77 9.46 -1.85
C LEU A 322 2.33 10.81 -1.38
N MET A 323 1.90 11.92 -1.99
CA MET A 323 2.29 13.28 -1.54
C MET A 323 1.72 13.59 -0.15
N SER A 324 0.45 13.25 0.09
CA SER A 324 -0.21 13.41 1.39
C SER A 324 0.50 12.58 2.46
N GLU A 325 0.79 11.32 2.14
CA GLU A 325 1.52 10.40 3.03
C GLU A 325 2.95 10.90 3.31
N HIS A 326 3.63 11.46 2.32
CA HIS A 326 4.96 12.05 2.51
C HIS A 326 4.94 13.16 3.56
N TRP A 327 4.07 14.15 3.40
CA TRP A 327 4.00 15.30 4.32
C TRP A 327 3.49 14.89 5.70
N TRP A 328 2.55 13.95 5.75
CA TRP A 328 2.10 13.31 6.99
C TRP A 328 3.26 12.69 7.76
N ARG A 329 4.06 11.81 7.13
CA ARG A 329 5.21 11.16 7.76
C ARG A 329 6.29 12.15 8.21
N LYS A 330 6.38 13.33 7.58
CA LYS A 330 7.29 14.41 7.97
C LYS A 330 6.74 15.29 9.11
N GLY A 331 5.50 15.06 9.56
CA GLY A 331 4.81 15.90 10.54
C GLY A 331 4.44 17.29 10.02
N GLN A 332 4.50 17.51 8.70
CA GLN A 332 4.18 18.80 8.07
C GLN A 332 2.69 18.86 7.71
N LEU A 333 1.83 18.92 8.73
CA LEU A 333 0.38 18.82 8.58
C LEU A 333 -0.21 19.89 7.66
N GLU A 334 0.28 21.13 7.69
CA GLU A 334 -0.21 22.19 6.80
C GLU A 334 0.06 21.90 5.32
N LYS A 335 1.20 21.28 4.99
CA LYS A 335 1.47 20.86 3.60
C LYS A 335 0.62 19.65 3.22
N ALA A 336 0.44 18.71 4.14
CA ALA A 336 -0.44 17.56 3.92
C ALA A 336 -1.88 18.04 3.63
N LYS A 337 -2.38 19.01 4.41
CA LYS A 337 -3.67 19.67 4.22
C LYS A 337 -3.79 20.36 2.85
N GLN A 338 -2.75 21.07 2.40
CA GLN A 338 -2.73 21.68 1.06
C GLN A 338 -2.91 20.64 -0.05
N VAL A 339 -2.26 19.48 0.07
CA VAL A 339 -2.44 18.38 -0.88
C VAL A 339 -3.86 17.81 -0.82
N CYS A 340 -4.45 17.68 0.38
CA CYS A 340 -5.86 17.27 0.51
C CYS A 340 -6.82 18.26 -0.15
N PHE A 341 -6.60 19.57 -0.01
CA PHE A 341 -7.39 20.59 -0.71
C PHE A 341 -7.22 20.52 -2.23
N GLN A 342 -6.00 20.27 -2.71
CA GLN A 342 -5.76 20.04 -4.13
C GLN A 342 -6.53 18.80 -4.63
N ALA A 343 -6.55 17.72 -3.83
CA ALA A 343 -7.33 16.52 -4.14
C ALA A 343 -8.83 16.83 -4.24
N LEU A 344 -9.35 17.64 -3.32
CA LEU A 344 -10.75 18.09 -3.33
C LEU A 344 -11.09 18.96 -4.54
N GLN A 345 -10.29 19.99 -4.80
CA GLN A 345 -10.49 20.91 -5.93
C GLN A 345 -10.41 20.18 -7.28
N GLY A 346 -9.54 19.18 -7.36
CA GLY A 346 -9.40 18.30 -8.52
C GLY A 346 -10.49 17.23 -8.65
N LYS A 347 -11.46 17.18 -7.72
CA LYS A 347 -12.52 16.16 -7.66
C LYS A 347 -11.97 14.72 -7.63
N TYR A 348 -10.90 14.52 -6.87
CA TYR A 348 -10.28 13.21 -6.64
C TYR A 348 -10.75 12.54 -5.34
N ILE A 349 -11.53 13.26 -4.52
CA ILE A 349 -12.17 12.79 -3.30
C ILE A 349 -13.57 13.39 -3.18
N GLY A 350 -14.43 12.79 -2.36
CA GLY A 350 -15.82 13.22 -2.14
C GLY A 350 -16.81 12.63 -3.15
N SER A 351 -18.07 13.06 -3.08
CA SER A 351 -19.17 12.53 -3.92
C SER A 351 -19.00 12.76 -5.41
N ASP A 352 -18.25 13.79 -5.79
CA ASP A 352 -17.97 14.17 -7.17
C ASP A 352 -16.81 13.37 -7.80
N ALA A 353 -16.14 12.52 -7.03
CA ALA A 353 -14.99 11.78 -7.50
C ALA A 353 -15.38 10.72 -8.54
N ALA A 354 -14.64 10.67 -9.65
CA ALA A 354 -14.87 9.66 -10.69
C ALA A 354 -14.52 8.23 -10.21
N PHE A 355 -13.58 8.13 -9.26
CA PHE A 355 -13.15 6.88 -8.66
C PHE A 355 -12.96 7.06 -7.15
N HIS A 356 -13.34 6.05 -6.37
CA HIS A 356 -13.03 6.00 -4.93
C HIS A 356 -11.69 5.27 -4.73
N HIS A 357 -10.62 6.05 -4.53
CA HIS A 357 -9.27 5.51 -4.34
C HIS A 357 -8.97 5.32 -2.85
N SER A 358 -9.03 4.07 -2.38
CA SER A 358 -8.93 3.71 -0.96
C SER A 358 -7.75 4.36 -0.23
N GLU A 359 -6.54 4.30 -0.80
CA GLU A 359 -5.35 4.85 -0.16
C GLU A 359 -5.40 6.39 -0.02
N LEU A 360 -6.03 7.08 -0.99
CA LEU A 360 -6.14 8.54 -0.96
C LEU A 360 -7.16 8.96 0.10
N GLU A 361 -8.33 8.31 0.09
CA GLU A 361 -9.38 8.60 1.08
C GLU A 361 -8.91 8.30 2.50
N GLN A 362 -8.20 7.17 2.70
CA GLN A 362 -7.63 6.82 4.00
C GLN A 362 -6.63 7.87 4.49
N VAL A 363 -5.68 8.30 3.64
CA VAL A 363 -4.67 9.30 4.07
C VAL A 363 -5.30 10.66 4.31
N VAL A 364 -6.34 11.03 3.56
CA VAL A 364 -7.12 12.25 3.81
C VAL A 364 -7.83 12.17 5.16
N ARG A 365 -8.57 11.08 5.45
CA ARG A 365 -9.19 10.86 6.77
C ARG A 365 -8.17 10.95 7.91
N LYS A 366 -7.00 10.34 7.73
CA LYS A 366 -5.89 10.41 8.69
C LYS A 366 -5.42 11.84 8.95
N ILE A 367 -5.25 12.65 7.90
CA ILE A 367 -4.82 14.04 8.01
C ILE A 367 -5.90 14.91 8.66
N LEU A 368 -7.17 14.77 8.25
CA LEU A 368 -8.29 15.53 8.83
C LEU A 368 -8.43 15.26 10.33
N PHE A 369 -8.41 13.99 10.71
CA PHE A 369 -8.48 13.58 12.11
C PHE A 369 -7.35 14.19 12.96
N ALA A 370 -6.16 14.36 12.38
CA ALA A 370 -5.04 14.97 13.08
C ALA A 370 -5.17 16.50 13.23
N LEU A 371 -5.81 17.16 12.28
CA LEU A 371 -6.11 18.60 12.32
C LEU A 371 -7.25 18.91 13.31
N GLU A 372 -8.23 18.00 13.46
CA GLU A 372 -9.35 18.13 14.40
C GLU A 372 -8.94 17.95 15.88
N ARG A 373 -7.81 17.28 16.15
CA ARG A 373 -7.23 17.26 17.50
C ARG A 373 -6.86 18.69 17.88
N PRO A 374 -7.30 19.20 19.07
CA PRO A 374 -7.29 20.62 19.34
C PRO A 374 -5.87 21.21 19.36
N ASN A 375 -5.47 21.81 18.25
CA ASN A 375 -4.56 22.96 18.25
C ASN A 375 -5.35 24.17 18.74
N GLN A 376 -4.83 24.86 19.76
CA GLN A 376 -5.49 25.95 20.48
C GLN A 376 -5.64 27.28 19.69
N ASN A 377 -5.83 27.27 18.36
CA ASN A 377 -5.97 28.51 17.59
C ASN A 377 -7.26 28.57 16.77
N SER A 378 -8.08 29.57 17.08
CA SER A 378 -9.45 29.79 16.63
C SER A 378 -9.61 30.19 15.14
N SER A 379 -8.53 30.23 14.35
CA SER A 379 -8.59 30.52 12.90
C SER A 379 -8.69 29.27 12.02
N GLU A 380 -8.50 28.07 12.56
CA GLU A 380 -8.47 26.81 11.79
C GLU A 380 -9.87 26.21 11.53
N LYS A 381 -10.87 26.60 12.32
CA LYS A 381 -12.25 26.09 12.24
C LYS A 381 -12.93 26.31 10.88
N GLN A 382 -12.61 27.39 10.16
CA GLN A 382 -13.25 27.69 8.87
C GLN A 382 -12.75 26.79 7.74
N SER A 383 -11.48 26.40 7.77
CA SER A 383 -10.87 25.47 6.78
C SER A 383 -11.21 24.00 7.04
N ILE A 384 -11.50 23.64 8.30
CA ILE A 384 -12.02 22.32 8.67
C ILE A 384 -13.47 22.21 8.25
N LEU A 385 -14.28 23.28 8.38
CA LEU A 385 -15.67 23.30 7.91
C LEU A 385 -15.83 23.10 6.39
N GLU A 386 -14.86 23.53 5.56
CA GLU A 386 -14.87 23.27 4.10
C GLU A 386 -14.53 21.81 3.75
N LEU A 387 -13.79 21.11 4.61
CA LEU A 387 -13.48 19.68 4.48
C LEU A 387 -14.51 18.80 5.20
N GLU A 388 -15.15 19.28 6.27
CA GLU A 388 -16.26 18.62 6.97
C GLU A 388 -17.58 18.72 6.20
N ALA A 389 -17.76 19.72 5.32
CA ALA A 389 -18.89 19.80 4.39
C ALA A 389 -18.89 18.68 3.32
N ILE A 390 -17.92 17.75 3.41
CA ILE A 390 -17.79 16.54 2.60
C ILE A 390 -18.48 15.33 3.29
N LYS A 391 -18.77 15.40 4.59
CA LYS A 391 -19.73 14.48 5.25
C LYS A 391 -21.15 14.85 4.83
#